data_AF-A0A7J6M805-F1
#
_entry.id   AF-A0A7J6M805-F1
#
_cell.length_a   1.000
_cell.length_b   1.000
_cell.length_c   1.000
_cell.angle_alpha   90.00
_cell.angle_beta   90.00
_cell.angle_gamma   90.00
#
_symmetry.space_group_name_H-M   'P 1'
#
loop_
_entity.id
_entity.type
_entity.pdbx_description
1 polymer ?
#
loop_
_entity_poly.entity_id
_entity_poly.type
_entity_poly.pdbx_seq_one_letter_code
_entity_poly.pdbx_strand_id
1 'polypeptide(L)'
;MQATPHRYELRGEIDPADLGKFISPLLASPGDHIVLMASRARHIAAVLEASLRCKKVEMVFTGPPEGTETDDSKRPETVWASLRVRGGDKPVVDPTRVTKLRVSAETASPNLGEKIIHQLEGGDVVRLEAMGPVALARMVNGIAVAARRGAERNSGTLISRARGMRQKAQGGQFWAIEMEVSLSNTDISEVPQEGGPVVEAEAAKPEIVSSESN
;
A
#
# COMPACT_ATOMS: atom_id res chain seq x y z
N MET A 1 13.66 -21.29 5.20
CA MET A 1 12.53 -21.41 4.25
C MET A 1 11.68 -20.16 4.42
N GLN A 2 11.70 -19.23 3.48
CA GLN A 2 10.76 -18.09 3.49
C GLN A 2 9.43 -18.59 2.91
N ALA A 3 8.35 -18.45 3.67
CA ALA A 3 7.02 -18.85 3.23
C ALA A 3 6.58 -17.97 2.04
N THR A 4 5.98 -18.59 1.04
CA THR A 4 5.37 -17.88 -0.09
C THR A 4 4.33 -16.87 0.44
N PRO A 5 4.38 -15.59 0.02
CA PRO A 5 3.44 -14.61 0.52
C PRO A 5 2.01 -14.94 0.13
N HIS A 6 1.11 -14.84 1.10
CA HIS A 6 -0.32 -14.98 0.86
C HIS A 6 -0.82 -13.81 -0.01
N ARG A 7 -1.60 -14.15 -1.04
CA ARG A 7 -2.16 -13.18 -1.99
C ARG A 7 -3.65 -12.97 -1.72
N TYR A 8 -4.08 -11.72 -1.69
CA TYR A 8 -5.46 -11.35 -1.45
C TYR A 8 -5.96 -10.34 -2.46
N GLU A 9 -7.20 -10.50 -2.91
CA GLU A 9 -7.89 -9.54 -3.74
C GLU A 9 -8.92 -8.76 -2.92
N LEU A 10 -8.85 -7.43 -2.97
CA LEU A 10 -9.73 -6.52 -2.26
C LEU A 10 -10.84 -6.03 -3.21
N ARG A 11 -12.05 -6.60 -3.04
CA ARG A 11 -13.25 -6.28 -3.81
C ARG A 11 -14.32 -5.61 -2.94
N GLY A 12 -15.27 -4.95 -3.58
CA GLY A 12 -16.47 -4.41 -2.92
C GLY A 12 -16.24 -3.15 -2.09
N GLU A 13 -17.19 -2.87 -1.20
CA GLU A 13 -17.03 -1.89 -0.13
C GLU A 13 -16.42 -2.59 1.09
N ILE A 14 -15.38 -1.99 1.66
CA ILE A 14 -14.61 -2.57 2.75
C ILE A 14 -14.71 -1.63 3.95
N ASP A 15 -15.28 -2.14 5.05
CA ASP A 15 -15.27 -1.43 6.33
C ASP A 15 -13.83 -1.40 6.88
N PRO A 16 -13.26 -0.22 7.18
CA PRO A 16 -11.94 -0.10 7.80
C PRO A 16 -11.78 -0.92 9.10
N ALA A 17 -12.84 -1.09 9.90
CA ALA A 17 -12.81 -1.86 11.13
C ALA A 17 -12.60 -3.35 10.87
N ASP A 18 -13.31 -3.91 9.89
CA ASP A 18 -13.17 -5.32 9.53
C ASP A 18 -11.85 -5.59 8.82
N LEU A 19 -11.38 -4.63 8.01
CA LEU A 19 -10.06 -4.69 7.40
C LEU A 19 -8.95 -4.73 8.44
N GLY A 20 -9.07 -3.96 9.52
CA GLY A 20 -8.12 -4.00 10.63
C GLY A 20 -8.09 -5.36 11.34
N LYS A 21 -9.26 -5.97 11.58
CA LYS A 21 -9.37 -7.32 12.17
C LYS A 21 -8.78 -8.39 11.26
N PHE A 22 -8.96 -8.24 9.96
CA PHE A 22 -8.43 -9.16 8.95
C PHE A 22 -6.91 -9.07 8.79
N ILE A 23 -6.36 -7.85 8.69
CA ILE A 23 -4.93 -7.65 8.41
C ILE A 23 -4.05 -7.86 9.65
N SER A 24 -4.54 -7.49 10.85
CA SER A 24 -3.76 -7.61 12.09
C SER A 24 -3.14 -8.99 12.35
N PRO A 25 -3.86 -10.12 12.23
CA PRO A 25 -3.28 -11.45 12.43
C PRO A 25 -2.31 -11.85 11.31
N LEU A 26 -2.47 -11.32 10.09
CA LEU A 26 -1.61 -11.63 8.94
C LEU A 26 -0.25 -10.92 8.98
N LEU A 27 -0.15 -9.85 9.78
CA LEU A 27 1.05 -9.02 9.95
C LEU A 27 1.41 -8.89 11.43
N ALA A 28 1.43 -10.00 12.15
CA ALA A 28 1.63 -10.04 13.59
C ALA A 28 3.10 -9.88 13.98
N SER A 29 3.99 -10.48 13.20
CA SER A 29 5.42 -10.68 13.49
C SER A 29 6.33 -10.11 12.39
N PRO A 30 7.56 -9.68 12.74
CA PRO A 30 8.56 -9.31 11.74
C PRO A 30 8.82 -10.45 10.75
N GLY A 31 8.81 -10.14 9.46
CA GLY A 31 8.94 -11.13 8.38
C GLY A 31 7.61 -11.58 7.78
N ASP A 32 6.49 -11.33 8.44
CA ASP A 32 5.16 -11.54 7.87
C ASP A 32 4.98 -10.67 6.63
N HIS A 33 4.41 -11.27 5.58
CA HIS A 33 4.33 -10.68 4.25
C HIS A 33 3.05 -11.13 3.55
N ILE A 34 2.26 -10.16 3.08
CA ILE A 34 1.09 -10.37 2.25
C ILE A 34 1.20 -9.57 0.96
N VAL A 35 0.61 -10.07 -0.12
CA VAL A 35 0.44 -9.35 -1.38
C VAL A 35 -1.03 -9.04 -1.57
N LEU A 36 -1.32 -7.78 -1.85
CA LEU A 36 -2.66 -7.24 -2.02
C LEU A 36 -2.85 -6.80 -3.46
N MET A 37 -3.98 -7.16 -4.03
CA MET A 37 -4.47 -6.64 -5.30
C MET A 37 -5.77 -5.90 -5.03
N ALA A 38 -5.93 -4.68 -5.56
CA ALA A 38 -7.19 -3.97 -5.49
C ALA A 38 -7.46 -3.20 -6.77
N SER A 39 -8.69 -3.26 -7.28
CA SER A 39 -9.13 -2.42 -8.41
C SER A 39 -9.22 -0.94 -8.08
N ARG A 40 -9.05 -0.54 -6.81
CA ARG A 40 -9.08 0.85 -6.37
C ARG A 40 -7.99 1.10 -5.33
N ALA A 41 -7.13 2.09 -5.58
CA ALA A 41 -6.09 2.51 -4.64
C ALA A 41 -6.61 2.84 -3.22
N ARG A 42 -7.88 3.24 -3.09
CA ARG A 42 -8.52 3.50 -1.79
C ARG A 42 -8.55 2.27 -0.88
N HIS A 43 -8.63 1.05 -1.42
CA HIS A 43 -8.64 -0.17 -0.62
C HIS A 43 -7.24 -0.45 -0.04
N ILE A 44 -6.19 -0.28 -0.86
CA ILE A 44 -4.80 -0.36 -0.38
C ILE A 44 -4.50 0.74 0.64
N ALA A 45 -5.02 1.96 0.43
CA ALA A 45 -4.92 3.05 1.39
C ALA A 45 -5.59 2.72 2.74
N ALA A 46 -6.77 2.11 2.72
CA ALA A 46 -7.46 1.66 3.92
C ALA A 46 -6.66 0.57 4.65
N VAL A 47 -6.09 -0.40 3.93
CA VAL A 47 -5.21 -1.43 4.52
C VAL A 47 -3.99 -0.77 5.16
N LEU A 48 -3.34 0.17 4.47
CA LEU A 48 -2.19 0.89 5.00
C LEU A 48 -2.54 1.62 6.30
N GLU A 49 -3.64 2.37 6.31
CA GLU A 49 -4.09 3.08 7.51
C GLU A 49 -4.35 2.12 8.68
N ALA A 50 -5.09 1.03 8.42
CA ALA A 50 -5.39 0.03 9.44
C ALA A 50 -4.10 -0.62 9.99
N SER A 51 -3.15 -0.92 9.11
CA SER A 51 -1.89 -1.56 9.48
C SER A 51 -0.99 -0.65 10.32
N LEU A 52 -0.96 0.66 10.01
CA LEU A 52 -0.18 1.64 10.76
C LEU A 52 -0.68 1.89 12.19
N ARG A 53 -1.95 1.61 12.46
CA ARG A 53 -2.49 1.65 13.82
C ARG A 53 -1.95 0.50 14.68
N CYS A 54 -1.54 -0.60 14.05
CA CYS A 54 -1.10 -1.80 14.75
C CYS A 54 0.43 -1.97 14.77
N LYS A 55 1.14 -1.67 13.66
CA LYS A 55 2.58 -1.97 13.48
C LYS A 55 3.29 -0.97 12.57
N LYS A 56 4.63 -0.98 12.61
CA LYS A 56 5.47 -0.32 11.58
C LYS A 56 5.53 -1.22 10.35
N VAL A 57 4.96 -0.76 9.24
CA VAL A 57 4.88 -1.52 7.99
C VAL A 57 5.74 -0.91 6.89
N GLU A 58 6.30 -1.78 6.07
CA GLU A 58 6.92 -1.46 4.79
C GLU A 58 6.01 -1.98 3.68
N MET A 59 5.78 -1.14 2.68
CA MET A 59 4.96 -1.44 1.52
C MET A 59 5.81 -1.34 0.27
N VAL A 60 5.83 -2.40 -0.52
CA VAL A 60 6.51 -2.49 -1.80
C VAL A 60 5.43 -2.56 -2.87
N PHE A 61 5.48 -1.68 -3.85
CA PHE A 61 4.56 -1.75 -4.99
C PHE A 61 5.12 -2.75 -5.98
N THR A 62 4.61 -3.98 -5.88
CA THR A 62 4.95 -5.07 -6.79
C THR A 62 4.07 -4.88 -8.02
N GLY A 63 4.61 -4.94 -9.24
CA GLY A 63 3.75 -5.01 -10.43
C GLY A 63 2.80 -6.22 -10.40
N PRO A 64 1.93 -6.40 -11.41
CA PRO A 64 1.20 -7.64 -11.55
C PRO A 64 2.18 -8.83 -11.62
N PRO A 65 1.86 -9.99 -11.01
CA PRO A 65 2.67 -11.20 -11.15
C PRO A 65 2.85 -11.60 -12.61
N GLU A 66 3.98 -12.24 -12.92
CA GLU A 66 4.23 -12.83 -14.24
C GLU A 66 3.08 -13.78 -14.64
N GLY A 67 2.59 -13.66 -15.87
CA GLY A 67 1.47 -14.44 -16.38
C GLY A 67 0.07 -13.89 -16.03
N THR A 68 -0.02 -12.77 -15.31
CA THR A 68 -1.29 -12.04 -15.20
C THR A 68 -1.60 -11.38 -16.54
N GLU A 69 -2.71 -11.73 -17.19
CA GLU A 69 -3.19 -10.98 -18.35
C GLU A 69 -3.49 -9.54 -17.91
N THR A 70 -2.59 -8.63 -18.26
CA THR A 70 -2.80 -7.21 -18.09
C THR A 70 -3.71 -6.75 -19.21
N ASP A 71 -4.97 -6.49 -18.87
CA ASP A 71 -5.87 -5.80 -19.78
C ASP A 71 -5.45 -4.33 -19.86
N ASP A 72 -4.57 -4.03 -20.82
CA ASP A 72 -4.06 -2.67 -21.09
C ASP A 72 -5.18 -1.68 -21.47
N SER A 73 -6.39 -2.17 -21.77
CA SER A 73 -7.57 -1.34 -22.05
C SER A 73 -8.31 -0.89 -20.79
N LYS A 74 -8.02 -1.52 -19.63
CA LYS A 74 -8.57 -1.12 -18.33
C LYS A 74 -7.66 -0.08 -17.69
N ARG A 75 -8.29 1.01 -17.23
CA ARG A 75 -7.67 2.15 -16.54
C ARG A 75 -6.64 1.73 -15.48
N PRO A 76 -5.70 2.63 -15.12
CA PRO A 76 -4.59 2.38 -14.17
C PRO A 76 -5.02 2.17 -12.71
N GLU A 77 -6.17 1.55 -12.44
CA GLU A 77 -6.79 1.50 -11.12
C GLU A 77 -6.40 0.25 -10.32
N THR A 78 -5.92 -0.81 -10.98
CA THR A 78 -5.44 -2.00 -10.29
C THR A 78 -4.08 -1.73 -9.65
N VAL A 79 -4.07 -1.67 -8.33
CA VAL A 79 -2.88 -1.50 -7.51
C VAL A 79 -2.50 -2.85 -6.93
N TRP A 80 -1.23 -3.21 -7.13
CA TRP A 80 -0.59 -4.36 -6.53
C TRP A 80 0.43 -3.87 -5.51
N ALA A 81 0.36 -4.40 -4.29
CA ALA A 81 1.25 -4.00 -3.20
C ALA A 81 1.55 -5.18 -2.28
N SER A 82 2.84 -5.43 -2.05
CA SER A 82 3.36 -6.26 -0.97
C SER A 82 3.41 -5.43 0.31
N LEU A 83 2.80 -5.90 1.39
CA LEU A 83 2.90 -5.31 2.72
C LEU A 83 3.66 -6.24 3.66
N ARG A 84 4.66 -5.70 4.36
CA ARG A 84 5.55 -6.46 5.24
C ARG A 84 5.72 -5.75 6.58
N VAL A 85 5.78 -6.52 7.67
CA VAL A 85 6.19 -5.96 8.97
C VAL A 85 7.71 -5.78 8.96
N ARG A 86 8.16 -4.54 9.20
CA ARG A 86 9.60 -4.24 9.12
C ARG A 86 10.37 -5.02 10.19
N GLY A 87 11.36 -5.79 9.76
CA GLY A 87 12.45 -6.27 10.60
C GLY A 87 13.62 -5.29 10.56
N GLY A 88 14.10 -4.83 11.70
CA GLY A 88 15.31 -3.99 11.81
C GLY A 88 15.11 -2.47 11.74
N ASP A 89 16.25 -1.78 11.72
CA ASP A 89 16.34 -0.33 11.83
C ASP A 89 16.01 0.40 10.53
N LYS A 90 15.59 1.67 10.68
CA LYS A 90 15.31 2.54 9.52
C LYS A 90 16.63 2.79 8.78
N PRO A 91 16.70 2.59 7.44
CA PRO A 91 17.90 2.96 6.71
C PRO A 91 18.22 4.44 6.90
N VAL A 92 19.51 4.74 7.00
CA VAL A 92 19.99 6.12 7.16
C VAL A 92 19.79 6.82 5.82
N VAL A 93 18.87 7.79 5.80
CA VAL A 93 18.62 8.63 4.63
C VAL A 93 19.36 9.95 4.83
N ASP A 94 20.18 10.33 3.84
CA ASP A 94 20.80 11.65 3.79
C ASP A 94 19.71 12.74 3.76
N PRO A 95 19.61 13.61 4.78
CA PRO A 95 18.55 14.62 4.86
C PRO A 95 18.63 15.66 3.73
N THR A 96 19.77 15.82 3.06
CA THR A 96 19.95 16.76 1.94
C THR A 96 19.35 16.25 0.63
N ARG A 97 19.11 14.94 0.52
CA ARG A 97 18.53 14.27 -0.65
C ARG A 97 17.07 13.87 -0.41
N VAL A 98 16.33 14.69 0.33
CA VAL A 98 14.94 14.43 0.66
C VAL A 98 14.03 15.47 0.02
N THR A 99 13.28 15.05 -0.98
CA THR A 99 12.22 15.86 -1.59
C THR A 99 10.90 15.64 -0.86
N LYS A 100 10.34 16.70 -0.25
CA LYS A 100 9.07 16.65 0.49
C LYS A 100 7.90 17.08 -0.38
N LEU A 101 6.83 16.30 -0.41
CA LEU A 101 5.61 16.60 -1.15
C LEU A 101 4.38 16.42 -0.27
N ARG A 102 3.46 17.38 -0.34
CA ARG A 102 2.13 17.25 0.28
C ARG A 102 1.13 16.76 -0.74
N VAL A 103 0.31 15.80 -0.33
CA VAL A 103 -0.76 15.22 -1.14
C VAL A 103 -2.08 15.66 -0.54
N SER A 104 -2.93 16.24 -1.38
CA SER A 104 -4.30 16.67 -1.07
C SER A 104 -5.32 15.85 -1.85
N ALA A 105 -6.61 16.04 -1.55
CA ALA A 105 -7.69 15.41 -2.31
C ALA A 105 -7.70 15.79 -3.81
N GLU A 106 -7.19 16.98 -4.12
CA GLU A 106 -7.08 17.56 -5.47
C GLU A 106 -5.83 17.09 -6.23
N THR A 107 -4.91 16.40 -5.56
CA THR A 107 -3.66 15.97 -6.19
C THR A 107 -3.95 14.94 -7.28
N ALA A 108 -3.56 15.26 -8.52
CA ALA A 108 -3.64 14.35 -9.66
C ALA A 108 -2.58 13.25 -9.57
N SER A 109 -3.01 12.00 -9.35
CA SER A 109 -2.11 10.86 -9.17
C SER A 109 -1.12 10.63 -10.34
N PRO A 110 -1.49 10.78 -11.62
CA PRO A 110 -0.52 10.63 -12.72
C PRO A 110 0.65 11.63 -12.66
N ASN A 111 0.36 12.88 -12.31
CA ASN A 111 1.37 13.93 -12.18
C ASN A 111 2.24 13.70 -10.94
N LEU A 112 1.61 13.27 -9.84
CA LEU A 112 2.34 12.85 -8.64
C LEU A 112 3.29 11.68 -8.94
N GLY A 113 2.84 10.69 -9.71
CA GLY A 113 3.67 9.55 -10.10
C GLY A 113 4.88 9.93 -10.95
N GLU A 114 4.73 10.83 -11.93
CA GLU A 114 5.85 11.38 -12.72
C GLU A 114 6.85 12.06 -11.78
N LYS A 115 6.33 12.90 -10.88
CA LYS A 115 7.18 13.64 -9.95
C LYS A 115 7.94 12.71 -9.02
N ILE A 116 7.30 11.67 -8.50
CA ILE A 116 7.98 10.69 -7.63
C ILE A 116 9.13 10.03 -8.38
N ILE A 117 8.86 9.40 -9.53
CA ILE A 117 9.90 8.63 -10.23
C ILE A 117 11.05 9.51 -10.71
N HIS A 118 10.77 10.72 -11.19
CA HIS A 118 11.81 11.67 -11.60
C HIS A 118 12.77 12.05 -10.45
N GLN A 119 12.24 12.29 -9.25
CA GLN A 119 13.09 12.60 -8.09
C GLN A 119 13.92 11.39 -7.68
N LEU A 120 13.30 10.21 -7.65
CA LEU A 120 13.97 8.96 -7.32
C LEU A 120 15.12 8.63 -8.30
N GLU A 121 14.89 8.81 -9.60
CA GLU A 121 15.92 8.64 -10.65
C GLU A 121 17.07 9.66 -10.52
N GLY A 122 16.79 10.84 -9.95
CA GLY A 122 17.81 11.82 -9.56
C GLY A 122 18.61 11.45 -8.31
N GLY A 123 18.30 10.34 -7.65
CA GLY A 123 18.97 9.88 -6.43
C GLY A 123 18.39 10.45 -5.13
N ASP A 124 17.24 11.10 -5.19
CA ASP A 124 16.51 11.58 -4.01
C ASP A 124 15.68 10.48 -3.36
N VAL A 125 15.33 10.69 -2.09
CA VAL A 125 14.24 10.03 -1.39
C VAL A 125 13.04 10.97 -1.38
N VAL A 126 11.85 10.45 -1.70
CA VAL A 126 10.63 11.24 -1.70
C VAL A 126 9.86 11.02 -0.41
N ARG A 127 9.56 12.09 0.33
CA ARG A 127 8.66 12.05 1.49
C ARG A 127 7.32 12.66 1.15
N LEU A 128 6.30 11.82 1.15
CA LEU A 128 4.92 12.20 0.87
C LEU A 128 4.16 12.34 2.19
N GLU A 129 3.35 13.38 2.33
CA GLU A 129 2.43 13.56 3.46
C GLU A 129 0.99 13.63 2.96
N ALA A 130 0.07 12.87 3.57
CA ALA A 130 -1.37 12.92 3.28
C ALA A 130 -2.18 13.04 4.57
N MET A 131 -3.25 13.82 4.47
CA MET A 131 -4.23 14.02 5.53
C MET A 131 -5.59 13.53 5.06
N GLY A 132 -6.13 12.54 5.77
CA GLY A 132 -7.43 11.96 5.47
C GLY A 132 -7.42 10.93 4.32
N PRO A 133 -8.54 10.19 4.17
CA PRO A 133 -8.60 8.99 3.33
C PRO A 133 -8.46 9.29 1.83
N VAL A 134 -9.04 10.40 1.35
CA VAL A 134 -8.98 10.76 -0.08
C VAL A 134 -7.55 11.10 -0.50
N ALA A 135 -6.85 11.92 0.28
CA ALA A 135 -5.45 12.27 0.02
C ALA A 135 -4.54 11.03 0.10
N LEU A 136 -4.79 10.13 1.06
CA LEU A 136 -4.05 8.88 1.17
C LEU A 136 -4.24 7.99 -0.07
N ALA A 137 -5.48 7.86 -0.57
CA ALA A 137 -5.76 7.14 -1.80
C ALA A 137 -5.06 7.76 -3.01
N ARG A 138 -5.01 9.10 -3.11
CA ARG A 138 -4.24 9.81 -4.16
C ARG A 138 -2.76 9.53 -4.07
N MET A 139 -2.21 9.49 -2.86
CA MET A 139 -0.80 9.18 -2.59
C MET A 139 -0.46 7.76 -3.03
N VAL A 140 -1.22 6.75 -2.55
CA VAL A 140 -1.04 5.35 -2.91
C VAL A 140 -1.10 5.15 -4.42
N ASN A 141 -2.09 5.76 -5.08
CA ASN A 141 -2.22 5.69 -6.53
C ASN A 141 -1.03 6.36 -7.25
N GLY A 142 -0.55 7.51 -6.74
CA GLY A 142 0.62 8.18 -7.29
C GLY A 142 1.88 7.33 -7.20
N ILE A 143 2.09 6.63 -6.08
CA ILE A 143 3.22 5.70 -5.92
C ILE A 143 3.07 4.50 -6.85
N ALA A 144 1.86 3.94 -6.99
CA ALA A 144 1.61 2.84 -7.92
C ALA A 144 1.92 3.23 -9.38
N VAL A 145 1.54 4.45 -9.79
CA VAL A 145 1.90 5.01 -11.09
C VAL A 145 3.42 5.17 -11.23
N ALA A 146 4.10 5.66 -10.19
CA ALA A 146 5.57 5.78 -10.19
C ALA A 146 6.25 4.41 -10.32
N ALA A 147 5.73 3.39 -9.63
CA ALA A 147 6.27 2.04 -9.67
C ALA A 147 6.15 1.42 -11.07
N ARG A 148 4.99 1.58 -11.72
CA ARG A 148 4.80 1.14 -13.10
C ARG A 148 5.77 1.81 -14.06
N ARG A 149 5.91 3.14 -13.98
CA ARG A 149 6.86 3.89 -14.81
C ARG A 149 8.31 3.52 -14.54
N GLY A 150 8.66 3.29 -13.29
CA GLY A 150 9.99 2.79 -12.91
C GLY A 150 10.28 1.43 -13.52
N ALA A 151 9.30 0.52 -13.54
CA ALA A 151 9.42 -0.77 -14.20
C ALA A 151 9.60 -0.63 -15.73
N GLU A 152 8.81 0.23 -16.39
CA GLU A 152 8.95 0.55 -17.82
C GLU A 152 10.34 1.09 -18.19
N ARG A 153 11.00 1.77 -17.25
CA ARG A 153 12.32 2.41 -17.43
C ARG A 153 13.49 1.61 -16.84
N ASN A 154 13.24 0.46 -16.22
CA ASN A 154 14.22 -0.33 -15.46
C ASN A 154 14.92 0.46 -14.34
N SER A 155 14.20 1.37 -13.67
CA SER A 155 14.74 2.24 -12.61
C SER A 155 14.92 1.52 -11.27
N GLY A 156 14.54 0.25 -11.17
CA GLY A 156 14.58 -0.56 -9.94
C GLY A 156 13.24 -0.62 -9.19
N THR A 157 13.25 -1.24 -8.02
CA THR A 157 12.01 -1.49 -7.25
C THR A 157 11.73 -0.35 -6.27
N LEU A 158 10.48 0.15 -6.25
CA LEU A 158 10.07 1.18 -5.30
C LEU A 158 9.69 0.57 -3.96
N ILE A 159 10.39 0.97 -2.91
CA ILE A 159 10.08 0.65 -1.53
C ILE A 159 9.49 1.87 -0.85
N SER A 160 8.34 1.71 -0.22
CA SER A 160 7.64 2.75 0.53
C SER A 160 7.51 2.39 2.00
N ARG A 161 7.89 3.30 2.88
CA ARG A 161 7.82 3.12 4.34
C ARG A 161 6.87 4.13 4.91
N ALA A 162 5.80 3.64 5.52
CA ALA A 162 4.77 4.51 6.06
C ALA A 162 4.91 4.66 7.58
N ARG A 163 4.54 5.84 8.08
CA ARG A 163 4.33 6.08 9.51
C ARG A 163 3.14 6.99 9.73
N GLY A 164 2.39 6.69 10.80
CA GLY A 164 1.42 7.62 11.34
C GLY A 164 2.10 8.77 12.08
N MET A 165 1.60 9.98 11.92
CA MET A 165 2.09 11.16 12.63
C MET A 165 0.93 12.06 13.05
N ARG A 166 1.11 12.76 14.18
CA ARG A 166 0.20 13.84 14.59
C ARG A 166 0.76 15.16 14.10
N GLN A 167 -0.04 15.91 13.36
CA GLN A 167 0.28 17.27 12.92
C GLN A 167 -0.58 18.28 13.66
N LYS A 168 0.03 19.38 14.10
CA LYS A 168 -0.70 20.56 14.58
C LYS A 168 -1.00 21.46 13.39
N ALA A 169 -2.26 21.78 13.18
CA ALA A 169 -2.70 22.83 12.25
C ALA A 169 -3.59 23.85 12.99
N GLN A 170 -3.95 24.95 12.34
CA GLN A 170 -4.66 26.10 12.95
C GLN A 170 -6.08 25.79 13.51
N GLY A 171 -6.51 24.53 13.52
CA GLY A 171 -7.79 24.09 14.09
C GLY A 171 -7.71 22.82 14.94
N GLY A 172 -6.51 22.33 15.31
CA GLY A 172 -6.37 21.14 16.16
C GLY A 172 -5.19 20.24 15.80
N GLN A 173 -5.18 19.05 16.41
CA GLN A 173 -4.27 17.96 16.04
C GLN A 173 -4.95 17.02 15.05
N PHE A 174 -4.30 16.77 13.93
CA PHE A 174 -4.79 15.89 12.87
C PHE A 174 -3.86 14.70 12.73
N TRP A 175 -4.44 13.54 12.43
CA TRP A 175 -3.69 12.37 12.03
C TRP A 175 -3.30 12.49 10.56
N ALA A 176 -2.02 12.39 10.28
CA ALA A 176 -1.47 12.35 8.94
C ALA A 176 -0.65 11.08 8.76
N ILE A 177 -0.50 10.64 7.52
CA ILE A 177 0.38 9.55 7.15
C ILE A 177 1.51 10.15 6.33
N GLU A 178 2.74 9.85 6.75
CA GLU A 178 3.95 10.13 5.98
C GLU A 178 4.42 8.83 5.33
N MET A 179 4.73 8.89 4.04
CA MET A 179 5.37 7.80 3.29
C MET A 179 6.72 8.25 2.76
N GLU A 180 7.77 7.54 3.15
CA GLU A 180 9.11 7.69 2.58
C GLU A 180 9.28 6.66 1.47
N VAL A 181 9.51 7.13 0.25
CA VAL A 181 9.65 6.31 -0.96
C VAL A 181 11.10 6.40 -1.45
N SER A 182 11.70 5.24 -1.74
CA SER A 182 13.07 5.12 -2.25
C SER A 182 13.16 4.02 -3.30
N LEU A 183 14.14 4.12 -4.21
CA LEU A 183 14.52 2.99 -5.07
C LEU A 183 15.39 2.01 -4.31
N SER A 184 15.10 0.74 -4.50
CA SER A 184 15.96 -0.37 -4.11
C SER A 184 16.60 -0.96 -5.36
N ASN A 185 17.93 -1.03 -5.34
CA ASN A 185 18.71 -1.72 -6.37
C ASN A 185 18.76 -3.24 -6.13
N THR A 186 18.03 -3.75 -5.12
CA THR A 186 17.90 -5.18 -4.88
C THR A 186 16.72 -5.70 -5.68
N ASP A 187 17.01 -6.55 -6.68
CA ASP A 187 16.02 -7.41 -7.32
C ASP A 187 15.25 -8.16 -6.24
N ILE A 188 13.95 -7.90 -6.12
CA ILE A 188 13.04 -8.74 -5.34
C ILE A 188 12.57 -9.88 -6.26
N SER A 189 13.52 -10.49 -6.96
CA SER A 189 13.32 -11.60 -7.86
C SER A 189 13.55 -12.87 -7.06
N GLU A 190 12.54 -13.27 -6.28
CA GLU A 190 12.33 -14.67 -5.86
C GLU A 190 11.03 -14.75 -5.07
N VAL A 191 9.91 -14.90 -5.79
CA VAL A 191 8.69 -15.47 -5.21
C VAL A 191 8.21 -16.59 -6.15
N PRO A 192 8.40 -17.87 -5.78
CA PRO A 192 7.81 -18.98 -6.50
C PRO A 192 6.28 -18.89 -6.44
N GLN A 193 5.65 -19.12 -7.59
CA GLN A 193 4.20 -19.18 -7.72
C GLN A 193 3.68 -20.52 -7.22
N GLU A 194 2.66 -20.52 -6.35
CA GLU A 194 1.47 -21.38 -6.47
C GLU A 194 0.25 -20.67 -5.86
N GLY A 195 -0.95 -21.03 -6.34
CA GLY A 195 -2.22 -20.32 -6.14
C GLY A 195 -2.66 -20.23 -4.67
N GLY A 196 -3.00 -19.00 -4.24
CA GLY A 196 -3.62 -18.74 -2.95
C GLY A 196 -5.16 -18.74 -3.05
N PRO A 197 -5.87 -19.06 -1.95
CA PRO A 197 -7.33 -19.09 -1.95
C PRO A 197 -7.93 -17.69 -2.12
N VAL A 198 -8.96 -17.59 -2.97
CA VAL A 198 -9.80 -16.39 -3.10
C VAL A 198 -10.70 -16.31 -1.86
N VAL A 199 -10.49 -15.32 -1.00
CA VAL A 199 -11.42 -15.04 0.10
C VAL A 199 -12.33 -13.90 -0.35
N GLU A 200 -13.56 -14.24 -0.75
CA GLU A 200 -14.64 -13.26 -0.88
C GLU A 200 -15.11 -12.89 0.53
N ALA A 201 -14.89 -11.64 0.94
CA ALA A 201 -15.48 -11.13 2.17
C ALA A 201 -16.96 -10.83 1.90
N GLU A 202 -17.80 -11.86 2.02
CA GLU A 202 -19.26 -11.72 2.02
C GLU A 202 -19.70 -11.20 3.40
N ALA A 203 -20.30 -10.00 3.43
CA ALA A 203 -20.89 -9.46 4.64
C ALA A 203 -22.15 -10.28 4.99
N ALA A 204 -22.00 -11.23 5.92
CA ALA A 204 -23.13 -11.98 6.46
C ALA A 204 -24.13 -11.02 7.13
N LYS A 205 -25.35 -10.95 6.59
CA LYS A 205 -26.52 -10.43 7.32
C LYS A 205 -26.83 -11.38 8.49
N PRO A 206 -27.31 -10.86 9.63
CA PRO A 206 -27.75 -11.71 10.73
C PRO A 206 -29.07 -12.41 10.34
N GLU A 207 -29.05 -13.73 10.24
CA GLU A 207 -30.28 -14.52 10.31
C GLU A 207 -30.72 -14.61 11.77
N ILE A 208 -31.87 -14.00 12.07
CA ILE A 208 -32.62 -14.28 13.29
C ILE A 208 -33.37 -15.58 13.02
N VAL A 209 -32.85 -16.69 13.55
CA VAL A 209 -33.61 -17.93 13.68
C VAL A 209 -34.45 -17.81 14.94
N SER A 210 -35.70 -17.36 14.81
CA SER A 210 -36.73 -17.63 15.81
C SER A 210 -37.10 -19.09 15.69
N SER A 211 -36.50 -19.94 16.52
CA SER A 211 -37.03 -21.27 16.78
C SER A 211 -38.33 -21.12 17.58
N GLU A 212 -39.46 -21.25 16.90
CA GLU A 212 -40.68 -21.72 17.56
C GLU A 212 -40.39 -23.10 18.15
N SER A 213 -40.76 -23.30 19.41
CA SER A 213 -40.82 -24.61 20.03
C SER A 213 -42.02 -24.63 20.97
N ASN A 214 -43.07 -25.29 20.44
CA ASN A 214 -44.27 -25.85 21.07
C ASN A 214 -45.18 -24.95 21.91
#